data_AF-A0A8T5HMD1-F1
#
_entry.id   AF-A0A8T5HMD1-F1
#
_cell.length_a   1.000
_cell.length_b   1.000
_cell.length_c   1.000
_cell.angle_alpha   90.00
_cell.angle_beta   90.00
_cell.angle_gamma   90.00
#
_symmetry.space_group_name_H-M   'P 1'
#
loop_
_entity.id
_entity.type
_entity.pdbx_description
1 polymer ?
#
loop_
_entity_poly.entity_id
_entity_poly.type
_entity_poly.pdbx_seq_one_letter_code
_entity_poly.pdbx_strand_id
1 'polypeptide(L)'
;MTQQTNLALKKLQGIKPKGVKPRLEITNLEYLLDVEKRVIDRVHNRKTEADKDFYKKLVTTNTIEKCTAFREILSLWLNEYFADNSFSETDLEAYVLTRSADYDLNPPNSVIAGIYSGCLLSRLTKQNVEINKPTEITIFGGGHKFDYLFFFAKNVDKLFVDGFQGTNLCAYISYGGTLNLLSLTNCEGNGTAESIQPERGNPKLFVLVNHKGDYGARTQRLLNGGLFVSYNCKGEWTPEVCPYADYDLIAERIDKTIDNGFIANPHEHSNKKILASGELFTIAQLTKAISKSSPDKIVDLANKIYNINKQRCER
;
A
#
# COMPACT_ATOMS: atom_id res chain seq x y z
N MET A 1 51.42 -12.79 -24.51
CA MET A 1 50.81 -14.12 -24.33
C MET A 1 50.46 -14.27 -22.86
N THR A 2 49.21 -14.04 -22.51
CA THR A 2 48.71 -14.05 -21.12
C THR A 2 48.16 -15.45 -20.81
N GLN A 3 48.76 -16.11 -19.82
CA GLN A 3 48.31 -17.41 -19.31
C GLN A 3 47.00 -17.23 -18.53
N GLN A 4 45.93 -17.89 -18.99
CA GLN A 4 44.70 -18.06 -18.23
C GLN A 4 44.95 -19.01 -17.06
N THR A 5 44.81 -18.51 -15.84
CA THR A 5 44.80 -19.32 -14.63
C THR A 5 43.49 -20.09 -14.58
N ASN A 6 43.55 -21.37 -14.98
CA ASN A 6 42.47 -22.34 -14.74
C ASN A 6 42.29 -22.52 -13.23
N LEU A 7 41.29 -21.84 -12.66
CA LEU A 7 40.73 -22.15 -11.34
C LEU A 7 39.88 -23.43 -11.46
N ALA A 8 40.54 -24.54 -11.81
CA ALA A 8 39.94 -25.86 -11.72
C ALA A 8 39.78 -26.20 -10.24
N LEU A 9 38.53 -26.28 -9.79
CA LEU A 9 38.14 -26.82 -8.49
C LEU A 9 38.88 -28.15 -8.26
N LYS A 10 39.92 -28.12 -7.42
CA LYS A 10 40.55 -29.33 -6.88
C LYS A 10 39.44 -30.13 -6.21
N LYS A 11 39.02 -31.22 -6.86
CA LYS A 11 38.13 -32.23 -6.28
C LYS A 11 38.74 -32.67 -4.95
N LEU A 12 38.17 -32.23 -3.84
CA LEU A 12 38.47 -32.74 -2.51
C LEU A 12 37.98 -34.21 -2.47
N GLN A 13 38.83 -35.12 -2.96
CA GLN A 13 38.62 -36.55 -2.82
C GLN A 13 38.69 -36.89 -1.33
N GLY A 14 37.54 -37.20 -0.71
CA GLY A 14 37.50 -37.74 0.65
C GLY A 14 36.43 -37.15 1.57
N ILE A 15 35.82 -36.01 1.24
CA ILE A 15 34.66 -35.53 1.99
C ILE A 15 33.40 -36.13 1.36
N LYS A 16 32.93 -37.26 1.91
CA LYS A 16 31.54 -37.68 1.67
C LYS A 16 30.64 -36.52 2.11
N PRO A 17 29.81 -35.92 1.23
CA PRO A 17 28.88 -34.89 1.66
C PRO A 17 28.06 -35.49 2.80
N LYS A 18 28.20 -34.95 4.01
CA LYS A 18 27.35 -35.29 5.14
C LYS A 18 25.92 -35.09 4.64
N GLY A 19 25.14 -36.17 4.64
CA GLY A 19 23.81 -36.21 4.04
C GLY A 19 23.03 -34.95 4.39
N VAL A 20 22.85 -34.07 3.41
CA VAL A 20 21.99 -32.91 3.55
C VAL A 20 20.61 -33.50 3.75
N LYS A 21 20.09 -33.47 4.98
CA LYS A 21 18.73 -33.91 5.25
C LYS A 21 17.82 -33.12 4.31
N PRO A 22 16.97 -33.77 3.48
CA PRO A 22 16.03 -33.03 2.65
C PRO A 22 15.22 -32.10 3.55
N ARG A 23 15.14 -30.82 3.17
CA ARG A 23 14.31 -29.84 3.87
C ARG A 23 12.86 -30.24 3.58
N LEU A 24 12.21 -30.83 4.58
CA LEU A 24 10.92 -31.52 4.40
C LEU A 24 9.72 -30.56 4.36
N GLU A 25 9.89 -29.29 4.74
CA GLU A 25 8.81 -28.32 4.84
C GLU A 25 9.17 -27.03 4.07
N ILE A 26 8.29 -26.66 3.14
CA ILE A 26 8.33 -25.39 2.41
C ILE A 26 7.95 -24.30 3.41
N THR A 27 8.74 -23.23 3.54
CA THR A 27 8.35 -22.12 4.42
C THR A 27 7.19 -21.32 3.84
N ASN A 28 6.46 -20.57 4.68
CA ASN A 28 5.40 -19.67 4.20
C ASN A 28 5.90 -18.68 3.14
N LEU A 29 7.12 -18.13 3.31
CA LEU A 29 7.74 -17.28 2.31
C LEU A 29 7.96 -18.02 0.97
N GLU A 30 8.54 -19.22 1.02
CA GLU A 30 8.75 -20.04 -0.19
C GLU A 30 7.42 -20.39 -0.86
N TYR A 31 6.37 -20.63 -0.07
CA TYR A 31 5.02 -20.88 -0.57
C TYR A 31 4.39 -19.65 -1.23
N LEU A 32 4.51 -18.47 -0.62
CA LEU A 32 4.03 -17.20 -1.19
C LEU A 32 4.70 -16.93 -2.55
N LEU A 33 6.02 -17.09 -2.62
CA LEU A 33 6.78 -16.91 -3.87
C LEU A 33 6.40 -17.94 -4.94
N ASP A 34 6.19 -19.21 -4.54
CA ASP A 34 5.75 -20.25 -5.47
C ASP A 34 4.33 -19.97 -6.00
N VAL A 35 3.40 -19.50 -5.15
CA VAL A 35 2.06 -19.13 -5.60
C VAL A 35 2.09 -17.92 -6.54
N GLU A 36 2.91 -16.89 -6.27
CA GLU A 36 3.10 -15.77 -7.21
C GLU A 36 3.57 -16.29 -8.57
N LYS A 37 4.58 -17.18 -8.58
CA LYS A 37 5.08 -17.79 -9.81
C LYS A 37 3.97 -18.53 -10.56
N ARG A 38 3.16 -19.34 -9.87
CA ARG A 38 2.00 -20.02 -10.48
C ARG A 38 0.96 -19.05 -11.03
N VAL A 39 0.75 -17.90 -10.38
CA VAL A 39 -0.15 -16.84 -10.88
C VAL A 39 0.41 -16.24 -12.17
N ILE A 40 1.70 -15.89 -12.19
CA ILE A 40 2.39 -15.36 -13.38
C ILE A 40 2.35 -16.39 -14.53
N ASP A 41 2.67 -17.65 -14.25
CA ASP A 41 2.60 -18.74 -15.23
C ASP A 41 1.17 -18.93 -15.73
N ARG A 42 0.16 -18.82 -14.85
CA ARG A 42 -1.24 -18.91 -15.24
C ARG A 42 -1.67 -17.72 -16.10
N VAL A 43 -1.05 -16.55 -15.99
CA VAL A 43 -1.30 -15.42 -16.90
C VAL A 43 -0.64 -15.65 -18.27
N HIS A 44 0.61 -16.11 -18.31
CA HIS A 44 1.40 -16.20 -19.56
C HIS A 44 1.20 -17.50 -20.34
N ASN A 45 1.03 -18.64 -19.66
CA ASN A 45 1.04 -19.98 -20.27
C ASN A 45 -0.36 -20.49 -20.59
N ARG A 46 -1.21 -19.64 -21.18
CA ARG A 46 -2.56 -20.05 -21.61
C ARG A 46 -2.52 -20.86 -22.92
N LYS A 47 -3.44 -21.83 -23.02
CA LYS A 47 -3.51 -22.75 -24.16
C LYS A 47 -3.96 -22.06 -25.45
N THR A 48 -4.87 -21.09 -25.34
CA THR A 48 -5.42 -20.37 -26.49
C THR A 48 -4.84 -18.96 -26.58
N GLU A 49 -4.67 -18.45 -27.79
CA GLU A 49 -4.18 -17.08 -28.00
C GLU A 49 -5.20 -16.04 -27.52
N ALA A 50 -6.50 -16.34 -27.63
CA ALA A 50 -7.58 -15.50 -27.11
C ALA A 50 -7.49 -15.32 -25.59
N ASP A 51 -7.16 -16.38 -24.84
CA ASP A 51 -6.95 -16.28 -23.40
C ASP A 51 -5.72 -15.45 -23.06
N LYS A 52 -4.60 -15.66 -23.77
CA LYS A 52 -3.37 -14.86 -23.55
C LYS A 52 -3.66 -13.37 -23.76
N ASP A 53 -4.34 -13.03 -24.86
CA ASP A 53 -4.71 -11.65 -25.17
C ASP A 53 -5.66 -11.06 -24.14
N PHE A 54 -6.61 -11.84 -23.64
CA PHE A 54 -7.51 -11.41 -22.57
C PHE A 54 -6.74 -11.04 -21.30
N TYR A 55 -5.91 -11.96 -20.79
CA TYR A 55 -5.14 -11.68 -19.56
C TYR A 55 -4.11 -10.58 -19.76
N LYS A 56 -3.40 -10.58 -20.90
CA LYS A 56 -2.47 -9.50 -21.25
C LYS A 56 -3.19 -8.15 -21.22
N LYS A 57 -4.36 -8.03 -21.86
CA LYS A 57 -5.15 -6.79 -21.82
C LYS A 57 -5.57 -6.41 -20.41
N LEU A 58 -5.92 -7.37 -19.54
CA LEU A 58 -6.28 -7.08 -18.15
C LEU A 58 -5.14 -6.44 -17.37
N VAL A 59 -3.89 -6.88 -17.60
CA VAL A 59 -2.72 -6.44 -16.82
C VAL A 59 -1.93 -5.31 -17.47
N THR A 60 -2.01 -5.15 -18.80
CA THR A 60 -1.29 -4.08 -19.53
C THR A 60 -2.15 -2.85 -19.74
N THR A 61 -3.48 -2.98 -19.72
CA THR A 61 -4.35 -1.82 -19.79
C THR A 61 -4.57 -1.33 -18.37
N ASN A 62 -3.92 -0.22 -18.01
CA ASN A 62 -4.04 0.38 -16.68
C ASN A 62 -5.35 1.15 -16.53
N THR A 63 -6.50 0.49 -16.76
CA THR A 63 -7.83 1.04 -16.44
C THR A 63 -8.36 0.39 -15.17
N ILE A 64 -9.09 1.18 -14.38
CA ILE A 64 -9.64 0.75 -13.09
C ILE A 64 -10.49 -0.51 -13.25
N GLU A 65 -11.33 -0.59 -14.29
CA GLU A 65 -12.25 -1.70 -14.51
C GLU A 65 -11.49 -3.00 -14.76
N LYS A 66 -10.41 -2.95 -15.54
CA LYS A 66 -9.62 -4.14 -15.89
C LYS A 66 -8.76 -4.62 -14.72
N CYS A 67 -8.12 -3.69 -14.00
CA CYS A 67 -7.37 -4.03 -12.79
C CYS A 67 -8.30 -4.60 -11.71
N THR A 68 -9.50 -4.03 -11.54
CA THR A 68 -10.53 -4.56 -10.62
C THR A 68 -10.97 -5.96 -11.03
N ALA A 69 -11.28 -6.19 -12.31
CA ALA A 69 -11.65 -7.51 -12.82
C ALA A 69 -10.53 -8.54 -12.59
N PHE A 70 -9.28 -8.16 -12.84
CA PHE A 70 -8.14 -9.04 -12.58
C PHE A 70 -7.96 -9.33 -11.09
N ARG A 71 -8.13 -8.33 -10.22
CA ARG A 71 -8.10 -8.50 -8.76
C ARG A 71 -9.14 -9.51 -8.27
N GLU A 72 -10.36 -9.47 -8.80
CA GLU A 72 -11.39 -10.46 -8.44
C GLU A 72 -11.02 -11.87 -8.92
N ILE A 73 -10.54 -12.01 -10.16
CA ILE A 73 -10.06 -13.30 -10.68
C ILE A 73 -8.91 -13.84 -9.82
N LEU A 74 -7.94 -13.00 -9.49
CA LEU A 74 -6.80 -13.38 -8.67
C LEU A 74 -7.24 -13.81 -7.27
N SER A 75 -8.17 -13.06 -6.65
CA SER A 75 -8.71 -13.41 -5.33
C SER A 75 -9.32 -14.81 -5.30
N LEU A 76 -10.00 -15.22 -6.38
CA LEU A 76 -10.53 -16.59 -6.50
C LEU A 76 -9.40 -17.62 -6.57
N TRP A 77 -8.35 -17.39 -7.35
CA TRP A 77 -7.20 -18.28 -7.42
C TRP A 77 -6.48 -18.38 -6.07
N LEU A 78 -6.36 -17.28 -5.32
CA LEU A 78 -5.74 -17.33 -4.00
C LEU A 78 -6.59 -18.11 -2.99
N ASN A 79 -7.92 -18.10 -3.10
CA ASN A 79 -8.76 -18.96 -2.27
C ASN A 79 -8.49 -20.44 -2.54
N GLU A 80 -8.24 -20.82 -3.81
CA GLU A 80 -7.84 -22.19 -4.17
C GLU A 80 -6.44 -22.53 -3.61
N TYR A 81 -5.45 -21.67 -3.84
CA TYR A 81 -4.07 -21.93 -3.43
C TYR A 81 -3.86 -21.89 -1.91
N PHE A 82 -4.63 -21.08 -1.17
CA PHE A 82 -4.49 -20.95 0.27
C PHE A 82 -5.64 -21.60 1.04
N ALA A 83 -6.37 -22.56 0.44
CA ALA A 83 -7.49 -23.23 1.11
C ALA A 83 -7.10 -23.79 2.49
N ASP A 84 -5.93 -24.42 2.57
CA ASP A 84 -5.40 -25.06 3.79
C ASP A 84 -4.16 -24.35 4.36
N ASN A 85 -3.80 -23.17 3.83
CA ASN A 85 -2.59 -22.45 4.23
C ASN A 85 -2.93 -21.06 4.78
N SER A 86 -2.35 -20.74 5.92
CA SER A 86 -2.34 -19.40 6.50
C SER A 86 -0.94 -18.81 6.48
N PHE A 87 -0.85 -17.50 6.50
CA PHE A 87 0.39 -16.77 6.65
C PHE A 87 0.15 -15.61 7.62
N SER A 88 1.22 -15.12 8.21
CA SER A 88 1.22 -14.04 9.20
C SER A 88 1.57 -12.69 8.59
N GLU A 89 1.47 -11.64 9.40
CA GLU A 89 2.00 -10.31 9.05
C GLU A 89 3.50 -10.37 8.71
N THR A 90 4.29 -11.14 9.47
CA THR A 90 5.73 -11.32 9.24
C THR A 90 6.03 -12.03 7.92
N ASP A 91 5.21 -13.00 7.53
CA ASP A 91 5.37 -13.69 6.25
C ASP A 91 5.09 -12.76 5.06
N LEU A 92 4.06 -11.93 5.17
CA LEU A 92 3.75 -10.92 4.15
C LEU A 92 4.83 -9.84 4.06
N GLU A 93 5.35 -9.39 5.20
CA GLU A 93 6.49 -8.47 5.25
C GLU A 93 7.71 -9.08 4.54
N ALA A 94 8.07 -10.32 4.88
CA ALA A 94 9.18 -11.04 4.25
C ALA A 94 8.99 -11.20 2.74
N TYR A 95 7.77 -11.47 2.29
CA TYR A 95 7.44 -11.54 0.86
C TYR A 95 7.71 -10.19 0.17
N VAL A 96 7.18 -9.10 0.71
CA VAL A 96 7.35 -7.76 0.13
C VAL A 96 8.83 -7.39 0.07
N LEU A 97 9.59 -7.58 1.16
CA LEU A 97 11.03 -7.26 1.18
C LEU A 97 11.82 -8.11 0.19
N THR A 98 11.51 -9.41 0.10
CA THR A 98 12.16 -10.30 -0.89
C THR A 98 11.89 -9.82 -2.30
N ARG A 99 10.65 -9.42 -2.61
CA ARG A 99 10.28 -8.95 -3.95
C ARG A 99 10.87 -7.59 -4.28
N SER A 100 11.01 -6.72 -3.30
CA SER A 100 11.59 -5.38 -3.46
C SER A 100 13.09 -5.40 -3.78
N ALA A 101 13.75 -6.51 -3.49
CA ALA A 101 15.13 -6.76 -3.89
C ALA A 101 15.25 -7.23 -5.35
N ASP A 102 14.16 -7.61 -6.01
CA ASP A 102 14.13 -8.00 -7.41
C ASP A 102 13.80 -6.80 -8.31
N TYR A 103 14.85 -6.13 -8.79
CA TYR A 103 14.76 -4.93 -9.61
C TYR A 103 14.26 -5.18 -11.04
N ASP A 104 14.16 -6.44 -11.48
CA ASP A 104 13.93 -6.78 -12.90
C ASP A 104 12.44 -6.95 -13.26
N LEU A 105 11.55 -6.70 -12.30
CA LEU A 105 10.12 -6.75 -12.51
C LEU A 105 9.63 -5.58 -13.38
N ASN A 106 9.43 -5.86 -14.66
CA ASN A 106 8.78 -4.94 -15.60
C ASN A 106 7.31 -5.30 -15.81
N PRO A 107 6.46 -4.34 -16.24
CA PRO A 107 5.10 -4.64 -16.68
C PRO A 107 5.10 -5.73 -17.78
N PRO A 108 4.14 -6.67 -17.74
CA PRO A 108 2.99 -6.71 -16.84
C PRO A 108 3.26 -7.35 -15.47
N ASN A 109 4.44 -7.94 -15.26
CA ASN A 109 4.71 -8.73 -14.06
C ASN A 109 4.75 -7.88 -12.79
N SER A 110 5.22 -6.63 -12.86
CA SER A 110 5.16 -5.70 -11.72
C SER A 110 3.72 -5.38 -11.30
N VAL A 111 2.80 -5.21 -12.26
CA VAL A 111 1.36 -5.01 -11.97
C VAL A 111 0.76 -6.26 -11.33
N ILE A 112 1.09 -7.45 -11.85
CA ILE A 112 0.63 -8.73 -11.29
C ILE A 112 1.13 -8.88 -9.84
N ALA A 113 2.42 -8.65 -9.59
CA ALA A 113 3.01 -8.69 -8.25
C ALA A 113 2.36 -7.67 -7.30
N GLY A 114 2.07 -6.48 -7.81
CA GLY A 114 1.34 -5.44 -7.06
C GLY A 114 -0.05 -5.86 -6.63
N ILE A 115 -0.89 -6.30 -7.57
CA ILE A 115 -2.24 -6.79 -7.28
C ILE A 115 -2.19 -8.04 -6.39
N TYR A 116 -1.21 -8.92 -6.61
CA TYR A 116 -0.98 -10.10 -5.77
C TYR A 116 -0.70 -9.70 -4.32
N SER A 117 0.22 -8.77 -4.07
CA SER A 117 0.49 -8.26 -2.72
C SER A 117 -0.76 -7.63 -2.09
N GLY A 118 -1.58 -6.91 -2.86
CA GLY A 118 -2.84 -6.32 -2.37
C GLY A 118 -3.90 -7.38 -2.02
N CYS A 119 -3.99 -8.45 -2.80
CA CYS A 119 -4.82 -9.61 -2.50
C CYS A 119 -4.35 -10.37 -1.26
N LEU A 120 -3.03 -10.54 -1.08
CA LEU A 120 -2.47 -11.14 0.13
C LEU A 120 -2.81 -10.33 1.38
N LEU A 121 -2.64 -9.01 1.34
CA LEU A 121 -3.04 -8.11 2.43
C LEU A 121 -4.53 -8.26 2.76
N SER A 122 -5.38 -8.23 1.74
CA SER A 122 -6.83 -8.38 1.92
C SER A 122 -7.22 -9.72 2.56
N ARG A 123 -6.51 -10.79 2.18
CA ARG A 123 -6.72 -12.14 2.73
C ARG A 123 -6.27 -12.22 4.18
N LEU A 124 -5.09 -11.70 4.49
CA LEU A 124 -4.57 -11.66 5.86
C LEU A 124 -5.52 -10.90 6.79
N THR A 125 -6.03 -9.75 6.35
CA THR A 125 -7.06 -9.01 7.09
C THR A 125 -8.29 -9.87 7.38
N LYS A 126 -8.79 -10.61 6.38
CA LYS A 126 -9.93 -11.50 6.56
C LYS A 126 -9.63 -12.63 7.56
N GLN A 127 -8.47 -13.28 7.43
CA GLN A 127 -8.04 -14.37 8.32
C GLN A 127 -7.95 -13.90 9.78
N ASN A 128 -7.38 -12.72 10.01
CA ASN A 128 -7.26 -12.14 11.35
C ASN A 128 -8.62 -11.72 11.93
N VAL A 129 -9.54 -11.20 11.11
CA VAL A 129 -10.91 -10.89 11.54
C VAL A 129 -11.65 -12.15 12.02
N GLU A 130 -11.46 -13.30 11.35
CA GLU A 130 -12.07 -14.58 11.75
C GLU A 130 -11.64 -15.03 13.16
N ILE A 131 -10.48 -14.57 13.64
CA ILE A 131 -9.97 -14.81 15.01
C ILE A 131 -10.08 -13.59 15.94
N ASN A 132 -10.88 -12.59 15.57
CA ASN A 132 -11.08 -11.33 16.30
C ASN A 132 -9.78 -10.54 16.58
N LYS A 133 -8.79 -10.64 15.69
CA LYS A 133 -7.52 -9.90 15.75
C LYS A 133 -7.53 -8.80 14.69
N PRO A 134 -7.22 -7.53 15.02
CA PRO A 134 -6.99 -6.51 14.01
C PRO A 134 -5.65 -6.77 13.29
N THR A 135 -5.60 -6.54 11.98
CA THR A 135 -4.36 -6.67 11.20
C THR A 135 -3.53 -5.40 11.28
N GLU A 136 -2.23 -5.55 11.58
CA GLU A 136 -1.30 -4.43 11.66
C GLU A 136 0.01 -4.80 10.99
N ILE A 137 0.33 -4.11 9.89
CA ILE A 137 1.55 -4.34 9.11
C ILE A 137 2.39 -3.08 9.11
N THR A 138 3.66 -3.24 9.48
CA THR A 138 4.67 -2.19 9.44
C THR A 138 5.81 -2.58 8.50
N ILE A 139 5.80 -1.86 7.38
CA ILE A 139 6.61 -1.90 6.18
C ILE A 139 7.88 -1.05 6.09
N PHE A 140 9.11 -1.47 6.40
CA PHE A 140 10.30 -0.62 6.10
C PHE A 140 11.01 -1.02 4.81
N GLY A 141 10.89 -0.20 3.77
CA GLY A 141 11.43 -0.47 2.45
C GLY A 141 12.90 -0.14 2.26
N GLY A 142 13.52 0.66 3.13
CA GLY A 142 14.96 0.97 3.05
C GLY A 142 15.44 1.59 1.73
N GLY A 143 14.55 2.23 0.97
CA GLY A 143 14.81 2.77 -0.36
C GLY A 143 14.64 1.75 -1.50
N HIS A 144 14.24 0.51 -1.22
CA HIS A 144 13.98 -0.49 -2.24
C HIS A 144 12.74 -0.17 -3.09
N LYS A 145 12.74 -0.67 -4.32
CA LYS A 145 11.69 -0.40 -5.30
C LYS A 145 10.65 -1.52 -5.28
N PHE A 146 9.37 -1.17 -5.20
CA PHE A 146 8.24 -2.09 -5.41
C PHE A 146 7.12 -1.33 -6.13
N ASP A 147 7.06 -1.41 -7.46
CA ASP A 147 5.95 -0.83 -8.22
C ASP A 147 4.64 -1.53 -7.87
N TYR A 148 3.56 -0.76 -7.69
CA TYR A 148 2.22 -1.24 -7.39
C TYR A 148 2.10 -1.97 -6.03
N LEU A 149 2.95 -1.64 -5.04
CA LEU A 149 2.86 -2.24 -3.70
C LEU A 149 1.44 -2.14 -3.12
N PHE A 150 0.83 -3.26 -2.74
CA PHE A 150 -0.53 -3.34 -2.20
C PHE A 150 -1.64 -2.74 -3.07
N PHE A 151 -1.43 -2.69 -4.39
CA PHE A 151 -2.40 -2.18 -5.36
C PHE A 151 -3.74 -2.92 -5.27
N PHE A 152 -4.86 -2.18 -5.19
CA PHE A 152 -6.22 -2.72 -5.04
C PHE A 152 -6.47 -3.62 -3.80
N ALA A 153 -5.72 -3.45 -2.70
CA ALA A 153 -6.08 -4.11 -1.45
C ALA A 153 -7.43 -3.59 -0.92
N LYS A 154 -8.36 -4.47 -0.53
CA LYS A 154 -9.77 -4.12 -0.29
C LYS A 154 -10.11 -3.86 1.19
N ASN A 155 -9.61 -4.71 2.09
CA ASN A 155 -9.88 -4.61 3.53
C ASN A 155 -8.57 -4.43 4.26
N VAL A 156 -8.37 -3.25 4.85
CA VAL A 156 -7.10 -2.88 5.49
C VAL A 156 -7.38 -2.25 6.84
N ASP A 157 -6.91 -2.91 7.89
CA ASP A 157 -7.01 -2.43 9.27
C ASP A 157 -5.97 -1.35 9.56
N LYS A 158 -4.70 -1.74 9.68
CA LYS A 158 -3.60 -0.79 9.86
C LYS A 158 -2.43 -1.15 8.97
N LEU A 159 -2.05 -0.21 8.12
CA LEU A 159 -0.93 -0.36 7.21
C LEU A 159 0.00 0.85 7.35
N PHE A 160 1.26 0.58 7.70
CA PHE A 160 2.34 1.55 7.76
C PHE A 160 3.40 1.16 6.73
N VAL A 161 3.70 2.03 5.78
CA VAL A 161 4.72 1.80 4.74
C VAL A 161 5.70 2.97 4.78
N ASP A 162 6.98 2.67 4.95
CA ASP A 162 8.04 3.64 5.08
C ASP A 162 9.17 3.40 4.09
N GLY A 163 9.66 4.45 3.43
CA GLY A 163 10.91 4.41 2.67
C GLY A 163 10.88 3.53 1.42
N PHE A 164 9.72 3.29 0.80
CA PHE A 164 9.63 2.57 -0.47
C PHE A 164 9.75 3.51 -1.68
N GLN A 165 10.32 2.99 -2.77
CA GLN A 165 10.29 3.63 -4.08
C GLN A 165 9.34 2.86 -5.02
N GLY A 166 8.67 3.55 -5.94
CA GLY A 166 7.89 2.88 -6.99
C GLY A 166 6.67 3.68 -7.45
N THR A 167 6.10 3.29 -8.58
CA THR A 167 4.85 3.89 -9.04
C THR A 167 3.65 3.20 -8.40
N ASN A 168 2.56 3.94 -8.19
CA ASN A 168 1.26 3.44 -7.73
C ASN A 168 1.32 2.69 -6.39
N LEU A 169 2.22 3.11 -5.50
CA LEU A 169 2.33 2.56 -4.14
C LEU A 169 1.00 2.73 -3.41
N CYS A 170 0.38 1.64 -2.97
CA CYS A 170 -0.91 1.63 -2.25
C CYS A 170 -2.05 2.36 -3.00
N ALA A 171 -1.96 2.46 -4.33
CA ALA A 171 -3.04 3.03 -5.13
C ALA A 171 -4.26 2.10 -5.20
N TYR A 172 -5.44 2.71 -5.29
CA TYR A 172 -6.77 2.06 -5.24
C TYR A 172 -6.99 1.18 -4.00
N ILE A 173 -6.26 1.46 -2.91
CA ILE A 173 -6.51 0.78 -1.65
C ILE A 173 -7.94 1.10 -1.19
N SER A 174 -8.58 0.10 -0.60
CA SER A 174 -9.98 0.05 -0.20
C SER A 174 -11.03 0.26 -1.29
N TYR A 175 -10.66 0.19 -2.57
CA TYR A 175 -11.65 0.21 -3.65
C TYR A 175 -12.65 -0.96 -3.49
N GLY A 176 -13.92 -0.62 -3.22
CA GLY A 176 -14.96 -1.60 -2.92
C GLY A 176 -14.93 -2.23 -1.52
N GLY A 177 -14.09 -1.75 -0.60
CA GLY A 177 -13.92 -2.32 0.75
C GLY A 177 -13.73 -1.28 1.85
N THR A 178 -13.02 -1.68 2.91
CA THR A 178 -12.81 -0.88 4.14
C THR A 178 -11.35 -0.48 4.31
N LEU A 179 -11.12 0.76 4.71
CA LEU A 179 -9.83 1.24 5.21
C LEU A 179 -10.03 1.78 6.62
N ASN A 180 -9.15 1.43 7.55
CA ASN A 180 -9.15 1.97 8.91
C ASN A 180 -7.99 2.97 9.09
N LEU A 181 -6.74 2.53 8.97
CA LEU A 181 -5.55 3.37 9.09
C LEU A 181 -4.53 3.05 7.98
N LEU A 182 -4.07 4.10 7.28
CA LEU A 182 -2.95 4.02 6.35
C LEU A 182 -1.95 5.14 6.63
N SER A 183 -0.68 4.79 6.75
CA SER A 183 0.43 5.73 6.88
C SER A 183 1.49 5.41 5.84
N LEU A 184 1.81 6.38 5.00
CA LEU A 184 2.88 6.31 4.01
C LEU A 184 3.92 7.38 4.34
N THR A 185 5.14 6.98 4.68
CA THR A 185 6.21 7.88 5.13
C THR A 185 7.45 7.71 4.25
N ASN A 186 8.13 8.81 3.91
CA ASN A 186 9.37 8.80 3.13
C ASN A 186 9.29 8.01 1.80
N CYS A 187 8.10 7.82 1.23
CA CYS A 187 7.92 7.08 -0.02
C CYS A 187 8.17 7.96 -1.24
N GLU A 188 8.73 7.38 -2.29
CA GLU A 188 9.06 8.08 -3.54
C GLU A 188 8.44 7.39 -4.77
N GLY A 189 7.83 8.17 -5.67
CA GLY A 189 7.34 7.73 -6.97
C GLY A 189 5.88 8.07 -7.25
N ASN A 190 5.53 8.03 -8.53
CA ASN A 190 4.29 8.62 -9.02
C ASN A 190 3.05 7.77 -8.71
N GLY A 191 1.93 8.40 -8.36
CA GLY A 191 0.65 7.71 -8.08
C GLY A 191 0.59 7.08 -6.68
N THR A 192 1.48 7.46 -5.76
CA THR A 192 1.47 6.95 -4.38
C THR A 192 0.15 7.31 -3.69
N ALA A 193 -0.56 6.33 -3.14
CA ALA A 193 -1.90 6.48 -2.58
C ALA A 193 -2.90 7.11 -3.55
N GLU A 194 -2.77 6.94 -4.86
CA GLU A 194 -3.78 7.42 -5.80
C GLU A 194 -5.11 6.69 -5.59
N SER A 195 -6.23 7.43 -5.66
CA SER A 195 -7.59 6.90 -5.68
C SER A 195 -7.98 6.03 -4.48
N ILE A 196 -7.69 6.48 -3.26
CA ILE A 196 -8.20 5.82 -2.05
C ILE A 196 -9.69 6.08 -1.93
N GLN A 197 -10.50 5.04 -2.15
CA GLN A 197 -11.95 5.14 -2.22
C GLN A 197 -12.63 4.01 -1.42
N PRO A 198 -12.59 4.06 -0.08
CA PRO A 198 -13.37 3.16 0.75
C PRO A 198 -14.86 3.35 0.46
N GLU A 199 -15.49 2.30 -0.05
CA GLU A 199 -16.93 2.27 -0.27
C GLU A 199 -17.70 1.84 0.99
N ARG A 200 -17.01 1.19 1.93
CA ARG A 200 -17.59 0.67 3.18
C ARG A 200 -16.72 1.11 4.34
N GLY A 201 -17.33 1.73 5.35
CA GLY A 201 -16.59 2.23 6.52
C GLY A 201 -15.75 3.46 6.21
N ASN A 202 -15.51 4.27 7.24
CA ASN A 202 -14.77 5.51 7.08
C ASN A 202 -13.28 5.21 7.35
N PRO A 203 -12.36 5.61 6.44
CA PRO A 203 -10.95 5.66 6.77
C PRO A 203 -10.80 6.59 7.94
N LYS A 204 -10.43 6.03 9.09
CA LYS A 204 -10.30 6.81 10.33
C LYS A 204 -9.13 7.77 10.22
N LEU A 205 -8.04 7.33 9.58
CA LEU A 205 -6.82 8.10 9.46
C LEU A 205 -6.02 7.70 8.22
N PHE A 206 -5.74 8.67 7.36
CA PHE A 206 -4.75 8.58 6.30
C PHE A 206 -3.63 9.59 6.55
N VAL A 207 -2.38 9.13 6.55
CA VAL A 207 -1.18 9.94 6.79
C VAL A 207 -0.21 9.77 5.63
N LEU A 208 0.21 10.88 5.03
CA LEU A 208 1.24 10.92 3.99
C LEU A 208 2.34 11.92 4.39
N VAL A 209 3.57 11.44 4.59
CA VAL A 209 4.67 12.27 5.10
C VAL A 209 5.91 12.11 4.24
N ASN A 210 6.58 13.22 3.93
CA ASN A 210 7.84 13.25 3.18
C ASN A 210 7.76 12.56 1.82
N HIS A 211 6.58 12.52 1.20
CA HIS A 211 6.40 11.91 -0.11
C HIS A 211 7.08 12.74 -1.21
N LYS A 212 7.69 12.07 -2.18
CA LYS A 212 8.24 12.70 -3.39
C LYS A 212 7.70 12.01 -4.64
N GLY A 213 6.99 12.75 -5.50
CA GLY A 213 6.50 12.20 -6.76
C GLY A 213 5.19 12.86 -7.16
N ASP A 214 4.83 12.70 -8.43
CA ASP A 214 3.59 13.26 -8.96
C ASP A 214 2.40 12.36 -8.67
N TYR A 215 1.20 12.94 -8.63
CA TYR A 215 -0.07 12.26 -8.42
C TYR A 215 -0.19 11.53 -7.07
N GLY A 216 0.59 11.94 -6.08
CA GLY A 216 0.48 11.45 -4.71
C GLY A 216 -0.87 11.82 -4.08
N ALA A 217 -1.58 10.86 -3.50
CA ALA A 217 -2.91 11.06 -2.91
C ALA A 217 -3.89 11.79 -3.84
N ARG A 218 -3.82 11.56 -5.14
CA ARG A 218 -4.81 12.08 -6.11
C ARG A 218 -6.16 11.39 -5.90
N THR A 219 -7.27 12.10 -6.09
CA THR A 219 -8.63 11.52 -6.10
C THR A 219 -8.99 10.73 -4.83
N GLN A 220 -8.73 11.30 -3.65
CA GLN A 220 -9.11 10.69 -2.37
C GLN A 220 -10.59 10.88 -2.10
N ARG A 221 -11.29 9.78 -1.83
CA ARG A 221 -12.67 9.82 -1.34
C ARG A 221 -12.71 9.28 0.08
N LEU A 222 -12.45 10.13 1.07
CA LEU A 222 -12.66 9.75 2.46
C LEU A 222 -14.12 10.05 2.83
N LEU A 223 -14.80 9.06 3.41
CA LEU A 223 -16.15 9.22 3.93
C LEU A 223 -16.14 9.99 5.27
N ASN A 224 -17.30 10.54 5.66
CA ASN A 224 -17.47 11.44 6.82
C ASN A 224 -16.72 11.00 8.10
N GLY A 225 -15.97 11.93 8.72
CA GLY A 225 -15.25 11.69 9.98
C GLY A 225 -13.86 11.05 9.83
N GLY A 226 -13.38 10.85 8.60
CA GLY A 226 -11.99 10.48 8.34
C GLY A 226 -11.03 11.67 8.41
N LEU A 227 -9.80 11.44 8.86
CA LEU A 227 -8.74 12.45 8.88
C LEU A 227 -7.70 12.17 7.78
N PHE A 228 -7.42 13.18 6.96
CA PHE A 228 -6.28 13.20 6.04
C PHE A 228 -5.18 14.12 6.58
N VAL A 229 -3.97 13.60 6.74
CA VAL A 229 -2.80 14.38 7.12
C VAL A 229 -1.75 14.25 6.01
N SER A 230 -1.27 15.38 5.51
CA SER A 230 -0.11 15.42 4.60
C SER A 230 0.95 16.38 5.12
N TYR A 231 2.24 16.00 5.01
CA TYR A 231 3.35 16.84 5.46
C TYR A 231 4.59 16.66 4.59
N ASN A 232 5.23 17.77 4.17
CA ASN A 232 6.46 17.79 3.37
C ASN A 232 6.38 16.91 2.09
N CYS A 233 5.21 16.92 1.43
CA CYS A 233 4.97 16.19 0.19
C CYS A 233 5.31 17.05 -1.03
N LYS A 234 6.08 16.50 -1.98
CA LYS A 234 6.50 17.16 -3.24
C LYS A 234 5.84 16.50 -4.45
N GLY A 235 5.50 17.30 -5.45
CA GLY A 235 4.88 16.89 -6.71
C GLY A 235 3.48 17.45 -6.92
N GLU A 236 2.84 17.10 -8.03
CA GLU A 236 1.42 17.42 -8.29
C GLU A 236 0.50 16.56 -7.42
N TRP A 237 -0.34 17.17 -6.59
CA TRP A 237 -1.38 16.45 -5.87
C TRP A 237 -2.61 17.33 -5.67
N THR A 238 -3.77 16.75 -5.95
CA THR A 238 -5.06 17.39 -5.76
C THR A 238 -5.99 16.40 -5.07
N PRO A 239 -6.29 16.60 -3.77
CA PRO A 239 -7.38 15.84 -3.16
C PRO A 239 -8.66 16.28 -3.85
N GLU A 240 -9.33 15.37 -4.55
CA GLU A 240 -10.70 15.64 -5.00
C GLU A 240 -11.61 15.62 -3.79
N VAL A 241 -12.08 16.80 -3.39
CA VAL A 241 -13.01 16.94 -2.27
C VAL A 241 -14.34 16.30 -2.70
N CYS A 242 -14.67 15.15 -2.11
CA CYS A 242 -16.00 14.57 -2.26
C CYS A 242 -17.03 15.55 -1.67
N PRO A 243 -18.06 15.98 -2.41
CA PRO A 243 -19.05 16.94 -1.93
C PRO A 243 -19.92 16.41 -0.77
N TYR A 244 -19.80 15.13 -0.45
CA TYR A 244 -20.49 14.46 0.66
C TYR A 244 -19.61 14.21 1.87
N ALA A 245 -18.34 14.64 1.83
CA ALA A 245 -17.38 14.43 2.90
C ALA A 245 -17.23 15.71 3.72
N ASP A 246 -17.63 15.63 4.99
CA ASP A 246 -17.38 16.64 6.01
C ASP A 246 -15.90 16.53 6.42
N TYR A 247 -15.02 17.08 5.58
CA TYR A 247 -13.61 17.17 5.89
C TYR A 247 -13.37 18.34 6.84
N ASP A 248 -12.81 18.09 8.02
CA ASP A 248 -11.82 19.02 8.54
C ASP A 248 -10.54 18.78 7.74
N LEU A 249 -10.46 19.34 6.53
CA LEU A 249 -9.24 19.31 5.75
C LEU A 249 -8.21 20.18 6.48
N ILE A 250 -7.45 19.61 7.41
CA ILE A 250 -6.21 20.21 7.90
C ILE A 250 -5.11 19.89 6.89
N ALA A 251 -5.29 20.39 5.66
CA ALA A 251 -4.22 20.46 4.68
C ALA A 251 -3.41 21.71 4.98
N GLU A 252 -2.65 21.70 6.08
CA GLU A 252 -1.56 22.66 6.20
C GLU A 252 -0.44 22.16 5.30
N ARG A 253 -0.37 22.68 4.07
CA ARG A 253 0.82 22.54 3.22
C ARG A 253 1.91 23.37 3.90
N ILE A 254 2.62 22.77 4.87
CA ILE A 254 3.62 23.45 5.71
C ILE A 254 4.84 23.92 4.88
N ASP A 255 4.93 23.54 3.60
CA ASP A 255 5.95 24.07 2.69
C ASP A 255 5.42 25.22 1.84
N LYS A 256 5.76 26.44 2.25
CA LYS A 256 5.72 27.61 1.38
C LYS A 256 6.62 27.38 0.16
N THR A 257 6.02 27.04 -0.97
CA THR A 257 6.29 27.74 -2.24
C THR A 257 5.00 27.75 -3.06
N ILE A 258 4.21 28.79 -2.84
CA ILE A 258 3.12 29.17 -3.73
C ILE A 258 3.78 29.86 -4.91
N ASP A 259 3.98 29.14 -6.00
CA ASP A 259 4.07 29.75 -7.33
C ASP A 259 2.93 29.16 -8.17
N ASN A 260 1.86 29.96 -8.28
CA ASN A 260 0.84 29.98 -9.33
C ASN A 260 -0.05 28.75 -9.61
N GLY A 261 -0.18 27.78 -8.70
CA GLY A 261 -1.18 26.71 -8.82
C GLY A 261 -2.48 27.02 -8.09
N PHE A 262 -3.62 26.96 -8.81
CA PHE A 262 -4.98 27.11 -8.28
C PHE A 262 -5.20 26.27 -7.00
N ILE A 263 -5.52 26.94 -5.89
CA ILE A 263 -6.08 26.29 -4.70
C ILE A 263 -7.58 26.12 -4.99
N ALA A 264 -8.08 24.88 -4.95
CA ALA A 264 -9.51 24.64 -4.92
C ALA A 264 -10.05 25.26 -3.62
N ASN A 265 -10.75 26.40 -3.73
CA ASN A 265 -11.47 26.97 -2.60
C ASN A 265 -12.56 25.97 -2.17
N PRO A 266 -12.60 25.52 -0.91
CA PRO A 266 -13.74 24.77 -0.43
C PRO A 266 -14.99 25.65 -0.58
N HIS A 267 -15.97 25.17 -1.34
CA HIS A 267 -17.19 25.92 -1.65
C HIS A 267 -17.91 26.36 -0.37
N GLU A 268 -18.30 27.64 -0.37
CA GLU A 268 -19.22 28.25 0.58
C GLU A 268 -20.63 27.67 0.42
N HIS A 269 -20.95 26.59 1.13
CA HIS A 269 -22.34 26.20 1.36
C HIS A 269 -22.58 25.85 2.84
N SER A 270 -23.08 26.86 3.56
CA SER A 270 -24.17 26.80 4.54
C SER A 270 -24.28 25.55 5.43
N ASN A 271 -23.52 25.54 6.52
CA ASN A 271 -24.05 25.63 7.89
C ASN A 271 -22.85 25.59 8.84
N LYS A 272 -22.32 26.78 9.16
CA LYS A 272 -21.28 26.92 10.18
C LYS A 272 -21.86 26.51 11.53
N LYS A 273 -21.76 25.22 11.90
CA LYS A 273 -21.56 24.88 13.32
C LYS A 273 -20.25 25.57 13.69
N ILE A 274 -20.37 26.68 14.42
CA ILE A 274 -19.23 27.45 14.89
C ILE A 274 -18.34 26.48 15.68
N LEU A 275 -17.19 26.20 15.10
CA LEU A 275 -16.16 25.37 15.69
C LEU A 275 -15.76 26.01 17.02
N ALA A 276 -15.68 25.22 18.10
CA ALA A 276 -15.09 25.73 19.34
C ALA A 276 -13.62 26.08 19.02
N SER A 277 -13.28 27.37 19.09
CA SER A 277 -11.99 27.91 18.66
C SER A 277 -10.77 27.20 19.27
N GLY A 278 -10.93 26.55 20.43
CA GLY A 278 -9.90 25.76 21.10
C GLY A 278 -9.59 24.41 20.45
N GLU A 279 -10.57 23.69 19.89
CA GLU A 279 -10.36 22.37 19.29
C GLU A 279 -9.58 22.49 17.97
N LEU A 280 -9.93 23.46 17.13
CA LEU A 280 -9.18 23.80 15.92
C LEU A 280 -7.73 24.19 16.21
N PHE A 281 -7.53 25.03 17.24
CA PHE A 281 -6.20 25.43 17.66
C PHE A 281 -5.37 24.24 18.15
N THR A 282 -6.00 23.33 18.88
CA THR A 282 -5.35 22.09 19.37
C THR A 282 -4.95 21.19 18.21
N ILE A 283 -5.83 20.99 17.23
CA ILE A 283 -5.51 20.19 16.05
C ILE A 283 -4.37 20.83 15.26
N ALA A 284 -4.39 22.13 15.03
CA ALA A 284 -3.29 22.84 14.36
C ALA A 284 -1.95 22.68 15.10
N GLN A 285 -1.95 22.74 16.44
CA GLN A 285 -0.75 22.48 17.23
C GLN A 285 -0.26 21.03 17.14
N LEU A 286 -1.18 20.06 17.14
CA LEU A 286 -0.84 18.65 17.00
C LEU A 286 -0.28 18.33 15.62
N THR A 287 -0.84 18.91 14.56
CA THR A 287 -0.31 18.78 13.19
C THR A 287 1.08 19.42 13.07
N LYS A 288 1.29 20.59 13.68
CA LYS A 288 2.62 21.19 13.78
C LYS A 288 3.60 20.33 14.59
N ALA A 289 3.14 19.61 15.60
CA ALA A 289 3.96 18.66 16.34
C ALA A 289 4.30 17.42 15.49
N ILE A 290 3.37 16.92 14.66
CA ILE A 290 3.59 15.80 13.73
C ILE A 290 4.78 16.08 12.82
N SER A 291 4.87 17.31 12.30
CA SER A 291 5.96 17.74 11.40
C SER A 291 7.39 17.62 11.96
N LYS A 292 7.52 17.53 13.29
CA LYS A 292 8.82 17.52 14.01
C LYS A 292 9.04 16.26 14.82
N SER A 293 8.18 15.26 14.63
CA SER A 293 8.08 14.11 15.52
C SER A 293 8.74 12.87 14.91
N SER A 294 9.22 11.98 15.78
CA SER A 294 9.58 10.62 15.39
C SER A 294 8.33 9.86 14.90
N PRO A 295 8.47 8.78 14.11
CA PRO A 295 7.33 7.98 13.63
C PRO A 295 6.35 7.56 14.74
N ASP A 296 6.85 7.03 15.86
CA ASP A 296 6.00 6.66 17.02
C ASP A 296 5.21 7.85 17.56
N LYS A 297 5.84 9.04 17.54
CA LYS A 297 5.23 10.27 18.02
C LYS A 297 4.25 10.85 17.01
N ILE A 298 4.48 10.65 15.71
CA ILE A 298 3.50 10.97 14.66
C ILE A 298 2.23 10.14 14.86
N VAL A 299 2.35 8.84 15.14
CA VAL A 299 1.20 7.96 15.41
C VAL A 299 0.46 8.40 16.68
N ASP A 300 1.15 8.71 17.78
CA ASP A 300 0.54 9.26 19.00
C ASP A 300 -0.21 10.58 18.73
N LEU A 301 0.40 11.50 17.99
CA LEU A 301 -0.20 12.79 17.65
C LEU A 301 -1.38 12.66 16.68
N ALA A 302 -1.26 11.79 15.67
CA ALA A 302 -2.35 11.51 14.74
C ALA A 302 -3.53 10.82 15.45
N ASN A 303 -3.26 9.92 16.41
CA ASN A 303 -4.28 9.34 17.29
C ASN A 303 -4.95 10.40 18.18
N LYS A 304 -4.20 11.41 18.66
CA LYS A 304 -4.79 12.54 19.41
C LYS A 304 -5.74 13.35 18.52
N ILE A 305 -5.34 13.65 17.29
CA ILE A 305 -6.23 14.35 16.33
C ILE A 305 -7.45 13.48 16.02
N TYR A 306 -7.27 12.19 15.78
CA TYR A 306 -8.36 11.24 15.56
C TYR A 306 -9.35 11.20 16.73
N ASN A 307 -8.88 11.12 17.98
CA ASN A 307 -9.74 11.08 19.16
C ASN A 307 -10.53 12.38 19.35
N ILE A 308 -9.94 13.54 19.07
CA ILE A 308 -10.64 14.83 19.07
C ILE A 308 -11.76 14.80 18.02
N ASN A 309 -11.47 14.35 16.80
CA ASN A 309 -12.47 14.26 15.73
C ASN A 309 -13.56 13.22 16.01
N LYS A 310 -13.21 12.08 16.60
CA LYS A 310 -14.17 11.06 17.04
C LYS A 310 -15.15 11.64 18.06
N GLN A 311 -14.65 12.31 19.11
CA GLN A 311 -15.48 12.97 20.12
C GLN A 311 -16.36 14.07 19.52
N ARG A 312 -15.93 14.73 18.44
CA ARG A 312 -16.75 15.70 17.70
C ARG A 312 -17.90 15.04 16.95
N CYS A 313 -17.65 13.93 16.27
CA CYS A 313 -18.69 13.18 15.56
C CYS A 313 -19.73 12.55 16.50
N GLU A 314 -19.34 12.25 17.74
CA GLU A 314 -20.22 11.70 18.77
C GLU A 314 -21.10 12.77 19.47
N ARG A 315 -20.91 14.07 19.18
CA ARG A 315 -21.71 15.21 19.71
C ARG A 315 -22.71 15.76 18.70
#